data_AF-A0A3M1LTP4-F1
#
_entry.id   AF-A0A3M1LTP4-F1
#
_cell.length_a   1.000
_cell.length_b   1.000
_cell.length_c   1.000
_cell.angle_alpha   90.00
_cell.angle_beta   90.00
_cell.angle_gamma   90.00
#
_symmetry.space_group_name_H-M   'P 1'
#
loop_
_entity.id
_entity.type
_entity.pdbx_description
1 polymer ?
#
loop_
_entity_poly.entity_id
_entity_poly.type
_entity_poly.pdbx_seq_one_letter_code
_entity_poly.pdbx_strand_id
1 'polypeptide(L)'
;MRQGRALVPAPWSGDGNATTKVRLDQLPSGEQQCLLLFGELARRRREGAIIAIDEPEISLHPTLQRRVVHQLGRFAREWDSQIILATHSLEVLRAVHASARIILDQLAESVKTPPPAA
;
A
#
# COMPACT_ATOMS: atom_id res chain seq x y z
N MET A 1 -20.68 2.49 -17.28
CA MET A 1 -20.35 2.65 -15.86
C MET A 1 -21.57 3.20 -15.13
N ARG A 2 -22.37 2.37 -14.44
CA ARG A 2 -23.57 2.84 -13.74
C ARG A 2 -23.61 2.26 -12.32
N GLN A 3 -23.45 3.19 -11.36
CA GLN A 3 -23.56 3.07 -9.90
C GLN A 3 -22.40 2.39 -9.17
N GLY A 4 -21.36 3.18 -8.88
CA GLY A 4 -20.19 2.82 -8.06
C GLY A 4 -20.53 2.53 -6.60
N ARG A 5 -21.10 1.36 -6.35
CA ARG A 5 -21.30 0.77 -5.03
C ARG A 5 -20.29 -0.35 -4.84
N ALA A 6 -19.49 -0.25 -3.79
CA ALA A 6 -18.61 -1.32 -3.36
C ALA A 6 -19.33 -2.17 -2.30
N LEU A 7 -19.18 -3.49 -2.37
CA LEU A 7 -19.58 -4.37 -1.28
C LEU A 7 -18.46 -4.35 -0.25
N VAL A 8 -18.76 -3.83 0.94
CA VAL A 8 -17.79 -3.72 2.01
C VAL A 8 -18.37 -4.36 3.27
N PRO A 9 -17.59 -5.14 4.03
CA PRO A 9 -18.01 -5.57 5.36
C PRO A 9 -18.19 -4.30 6.20
N ALA A 10 -19.39 -4.09 6.73
CA ALA A 10 -19.73 -2.89 7.50
C ALA A 10 -20.04 -3.27 8.95
N PRO A 11 -19.05 -3.67 9.77
CA PRO A 11 -19.28 -4.06 11.16
C PRO A 11 -19.84 -2.92 12.04
N TRP A 12 -19.83 -1.68 11.54
CA TRP A 12 -20.46 -0.52 12.18
C TRP A 12 -21.93 -0.30 11.76
N SER A 13 -22.41 -0.98 10.72
CA SER A 13 -23.86 -1.04 10.50
C SER A 13 -24.40 -1.94 11.61
N GLY A 14 -25.42 -1.49 12.34
CA GLY A 14 -25.99 -2.23 13.47
C GLY A 14 -26.54 -3.63 13.14
N ASP A 15 -26.43 -4.06 11.88
CA ASP A 15 -26.82 -5.36 11.35
C ASP A 15 -25.61 -6.32 11.41
N GLY A 16 -25.42 -6.93 12.58
CA GLY A 16 -24.24 -7.74 12.93
C GLY A 16 -23.92 -8.88 11.96
N ASN A 17 -23.04 -8.59 10.98
CA ASN A 17 -22.46 -9.48 9.96
C ASN A 17 -23.04 -9.34 8.53
N ALA A 18 -23.80 -8.29 8.21
CA ALA A 18 -24.29 -8.05 6.86
C ALA A 18 -23.24 -7.32 5.99
N THR A 19 -22.94 -7.85 4.80
CA THR A 19 -22.23 -7.11 3.76
C THR A 19 -23.16 -6.02 3.21
N THR A 20 -22.83 -4.76 3.47
CA THR A 20 -23.62 -3.61 2.99
C THR A 20 -23.07 -3.10 1.67
N LYS A 21 -23.96 -2.74 0.73
CA LYS A 21 -23.60 -1.98 -0.47
C LYS A 21 -23.44 -0.51 -0.10
N VAL A 22 -22.22 -0.08 0.11
CA VAL A 22 -21.89 1.33 0.35
C VAL A 22 -21.39 1.98 -0.92
N ARG A 23 -21.71 3.26 -1.10
CA ARG A 23 -21.10 4.06 -2.18
C ARG A 23 -19.67 4.43 -1.80
N LEU A 24 -18.84 4.68 -2.81
CA LEU A 24 -17.44 5.08 -2.58
C LEU A 24 -17.34 6.31 -1.66
N ASP A 25 -18.18 7.31 -1.85
CA ASP A 25 -18.24 8.55 -1.04
C ASP A 25 -18.71 8.35 0.40
N GLN A 26 -19.22 7.16 0.74
CA GLN A 26 -19.62 6.80 2.10
C GLN A 26 -18.53 6.06 2.87
N LEU A 27 -17.43 5.68 2.21
CA LEU A 27 -16.31 5.03 2.87
C LEU A 27 -15.41 6.06 3.58
N PRO A 28 -14.74 5.69 4.68
CA PRO A 28 -13.66 6.50 5.24
C PRO A 28 -12.61 6.80 4.17
N SER A 29 -12.02 8.01 4.21
CA SER A 29 -11.03 8.44 3.19
C SER A 29 -9.88 7.44 3.01
N GLY A 30 -9.38 6.86 4.11
CA GLY A 30 -8.35 5.82 4.04
C GLY A 30 -8.81 4.55 3.30
N GLU A 31 -10.03 4.09 3.53
CA GLU A 31 -10.57 2.93 2.82
C GLU A 31 -10.82 3.24 1.34
N GLN A 32 -11.29 4.45 1.01
CA GLN A 32 -11.39 4.93 -0.36
C GLN A 32 -10.03 4.87 -1.06
N GLN A 33 -8.98 5.38 -0.41
CA GLN A 33 -7.62 5.39 -0.95
C GLN A 33 -7.10 3.97 -1.20
N CYS A 34 -7.31 3.03 -0.26
CA CYS A 34 -6.97 1.62 -0.48
C CYS A 34 -7.69 1.05 -1.70
N LEU A 35 -8.99 1.33 -1.84
CA LEU A 35 -9.79 0.81 -2.95
C LEU A 35 -9.32 1.38 -4.29
N LEU A 36 -8.98 2.67 -4.34
CA LEU A 36 -8.41 3.30 -5.53
C LEU A 36 -7.04 2.71 -5.88
N LEU A 37 -6.14 2.55 -4.89
CA LEU A 37 -4.82 1.96 -5.09
C LEU A 37 -4.93 0.54 -5.67
N PHE A 38 -5.68 -0.34 -5.01
CA PHE A 38 -5.81 -1.72 -5.46
C PHE A 38 -6.59 -1.84 -6.77
N GLY A 39 -7.61 -1.00 -6.97
CA GLY A 39 -8.32 -0.92 -8.24
C GLY A 39 -7.39 -0.55 -9.40
N GLU A 40 -6.51 0.42 -9.19
CA GLU A 40 -5.55 0.85 -10.22
C GLU A 40 -4.46 -0.20 -10.49
N LEU A 41 -3.95 -0.84 -9.44
CA LEU A 41 -3.01 -1.96 -9.56
C LEU A 41 -3.63 -3.13 -10.34
N ALA A 42 -4.88 -3.49 -10.02
CA ALA A 42 -5.59 -4.55 -10.74
C ALA A 42 -5.84 -4.20 -12.21
N ARG A 43 -6.22 -2.94 -12.49
CA ARG A 43 -6.47 -2.46 -13.85
C ARG A 43 -5.20 -2.42 -14.70
N ARG A 44 -4.05 -2.13 -14.11
CA ARG A 44 -2.74 -2.09 -14.77
C ARG A 44 -1.92 -3.37 -14.60
N ARG A 45 -2.55 -4.46 -14.14
CA ARG A 45 -1.87 -5.73 -13.85
C ARG A 45 -1.04 -6.15 -15.05
N ARG A 46 0.24 -6.42 -14.79
CA ARG A 46 1.19 -6.96 -15.77
C ARG A 46 2.18 -7.86 -15.03
N GLU A 47 2.39 -9.04 -15.57
CA GLU A 47 3.38 -9.99 -15.05
C GLU A 47 4.80 -9.46 -15.24
N GLY A 48 5.72 -9.73 -14.30
CA GLY A 48 7.10 -9.25 -14.40
C GLY A 48 7.28 -7.74 -14.18
N ALA A 49 6.26 -7.03 -13.67
CA ALA A 49 6.31 -5.57 -13.54
C ALA A 49 7.09 -5.11 -12.31
N ILE A 50 7.73 -3.93 -12.42
CA ILE A 50 8.24 -3.18 -11.26
C ILE A 50 7.24 -2.07 -10.97
N ILE A 51 6.74 -2.02 -9.74
CA ILE A 51 5.71 -1.10 -9.27
C ILE A 51 6.32 -0.28 -8.12
N ALA A 52 6.46 1.03 -8.33
CA ALA A 52 6.86 1.95 -7.28
C ALA A 52 5.62 2.67 -6.72
N ILE A 53 5.48 2.71 -5.41
CA ILE A 53 4.38 3.39 -4.71
C ILE A 53 4.98 4.31 -3.66
N ASP A 54 4.62 5.58 -3.73
CA ASP A 54 5.03 6.60 -2.76
C ASP A 54 3.92 6.81 -1.73
N GLU A 55 4.30 6.79 -0.45
CA GLU A 55 3.44 7.05 0.69
C GLU A 55 2.08 6.31 0.66
N PRO A 56 2.07 4.96 0.54
CA PRO A 56 0.83 4.17 0.48
C PRO A 56 -0.03 4.28 1.75
N GLU A 57 0.52 4.81 2.84
CA GLU A 57 -0.11 4.96 4.15
C GLU A 57 -0.84 6.28 4.41
N ILE A 58 -0.77 7.27 3.51
CA ILE A 58 -1.38 8.59 3.75
C ILE A 58 -2.86 8.39 4.14
N SER A 59 -3.26 9.00 5.26
CA SER A 59 -4.62 8.92 5.82
C SER A 59 -5.09 7.52 6.28
N LEU A 60 -4.21 6.51 6.34
CA LEU A 60 -4.55 5.17 6.81
C LEU A 60 -4.32 4.99 8.31
N HIS A 61 -5.29 4.38 8.99
CA HIS A 61 -5.10 3.86 10.34
C HIS A 61 -3.98 2.78 10.35
N PRO A 62 -3.13 2.66 11.39
CA PRO A 62 -2.05 1.68 11.47
C PRO A 62 -2.43 0.24 11.09
N THR A 63 -3.60 -0.22 11.55
CA THR A 63 -4.14 -1.55 11.18
C THR A 63 -4.32 -1.71 9.68
N LEU A 64 -4.79 -0.67 8.97
CA LEU A 64 -4.95 -0.69 7.52
C LEU A 64 -3.59 -0.64 6.81
N GLN A 65 -2.63 0.12 7.32
CA GLN A 65 -1.27 0.16 6.75
C GLN A 65 -0.65 -1.24 6.69
N ARG A 66 -0.69 -1.99 7.80
CA ARG A 66 -0.19 -3.38 7.86
C ARG A 66 -0.93 -4.29 6.87
N ARG A 67 -2.26 -4.14 6.75
CA ARG A 67 -3.07 -4.92 5.80
C ARG A 67 -2.71 -4.59 4.36
N VAL A 68 -2.54 -3.31 4.01
CA VAL A 68 -2.15 -2.88 2.67
C VAL A 68 -0.82 -3.50 2.27
N VAL A 69 0.20 -3.37 3.11
CA VAL A 69 1.54 -3.94 2.85
C VAL A 69 1.47 -5.45 2.66
N HIS A 70 0.70 -6.15 3.51
CA HIS A 70 0.51 -7.58 3.36
C HIS A 70 -0.13 -7.95 2.02
N GLN A 71 -1.18 -7.24 1.59
CA GLN A 71 -1.83 -7.48 0.30
C GLN A 71 -0.93 -7.15 -0.89
N LEU A 72 -0.17 -6.06 -0.81
CA LEU A 72 0.84 -5.73 -1.83
C LEU A 72 1.87 -6.85 -1.96
N GLY A 73 2.39 -7.37 -0.84
CA GLY A 73 3.31 -8.51 -0.87
C GLY A 73 2.69 -9.81 -1.42
N ARG A 74 1.38 -9.99 -1.30
CA ARG A 74 0.67 -11.07 -1.98
C ARG A 74 0.60 -10.85 -3.49
N PHE A 75 0.22 -9.65 -3.94
CA PHE A 75 0.14 -9.31 -5.36
C PHE A 75 1.50 -9.39 -6.05
N ALA A 76 2.57 -8.95 -5.38
CA ALA A 76 3.95 -9.11 -5.86
C ALA A 76 4.25 -10.58 -6.23
N ARG A 77 3.86 -11.54 -5.38
CA ARG A 77 4.04 -12.98 -5.65
C ARG A 77 3.08 -13.51 -6.70
N GLU A 78 1.80 -13.15 -6.62
CA GLU A 78 0.77 -13.65 -7.53
C GLU A 78 0.96 -13.14 -8.98
N TRP A 79 1.62 -11.99 -9.15
CA TRP A 79 1.86 -11.36 -10.46
C TRP A 79 3.32 -11.42 -10.90
N ASP A 80 4.16 -12.20 -10.21
CA ASP A 80 5.62 -12.25 -10.46
C ASP A 80 6.23 -10.85 -10.65
N SER A 81 5.92 -9.94 -9.73
CA SER A 81 6.21 -8.51 -9.84
C SER A 81 6.97 -8.01 -8.63
N GLN A 82 7.81 -7.00 -8.82
CA GLN A 82 8.52 -6.31 -7.74
C GLN A 82 7.75 -5.07 -7.32
N ILE A 83 7.47 -4.92 -6.03
CA ILE A 83 6.85 -3.71 -5.47
C ILE A 83 7.89 -3.01 -4.59
N ILE A 84 8.12 -1.73 -4.88
CA ILE A 84 9.02 -0.84 -4.12
C ILE A 84 8.15 0.22 -3.46
N LEU A 85 8.27 0.35 -2.13
CA LEU A 85 7.52 1.32 -1.34
C LEU A 85 8.47 2.38 -0.79
N ALA A 86 8.12 3.65 -0.98
CA ALA A 86 8.68 4.76 -0.24
C ALA A 86 7.70 5.14 0.88
N THR A 87 8.21 5.29 2.10
CA THR A 87 7.38 5.40 3.30
C THR A 87 8.18 5.99 4.46
N HIS A 88 7.54 6.85 5.24
CA HIS A 88 8.03 7.27 6.55
C HIS A 88 7.36 6.50 7.71
N SER A 89 6.41 5.61 7.42
CA SER A 89 5.68 4.84 8.42
C SER A 89 6.52 3.70 9.02
N LEU A 90 6.72 3.80 10.33
CA LEU A 90 7.27 2.70 11.12
C LEU A 90 6.37 1.46 11.09
N GLU A 91 5.06 1.61 10.92
CA GLU A 91 4.12 0.49 10.85
C GLU A 91 4.29 -0.31 9.55
N VAL A 92 4.55 0.38 8.43
CA VAL A 92 4.90 -0.26 7.15
C VAL A 92 6.25 -0.97 7.27
N LEU A 93 7.26 -0.30 7.83
CA LEU A 93 8.58 -0.91 8.05
C LEU A 93 8.48 -2.17 8.92
N ARG A 94 7.69 -2.14 10.00
CA ARG A 94 7.46 -3.31 10.87
C ARG A 94 6.75 -4.46 10.16
N ALA A 95 5.95 -4.17 9.14
CA ALA A 95 5.18 -5.16 8.39
C ALA A 95 5.99 -5.91 7.30
N VAL A 96 7.20 -5.43 6.95
CA VAL A 96 8.08 -6.07 5.96
C VAL A 96 9.27 -6.76 6.61
N HIS A 97 9.85 -7.76 5.94
CA HIS A 97 11.05 -8.44 6.43
C HIS A 97 12.26 -7.48 6.46
N ALA A 98 13.17 -7.66 7.42
CA ALA A 98 14.32 -6.76 7.59
C ALA A 98 15.22 -6.70 6.34
N SER A 99 15.37 -7.81 5.61
CA SER A 99 16.16 -7.84 4.36
C SER A 99 15.52 -7.09 3.19
N ALA A 100 14.25 -6.69 3.31
CA ALA A 100 13.51 -5.94 2.29
C ALA A 100 13.43 -4.45 2.63
N ARG A 101 14.22 -3.97 3.60
CA ARG A 101 14.24 -2.58 4.04
C ARG A 101 15.53 -1.92 3.57
N ILE A 102 15.38 -0.72 3.03
CA ILE A 102 16.49 0.16 2.67
C ILE A 102 16.28 1.45 3.44
N ILE A 103 17.21 1.78 4.34
CA ILE A 103 17.20 3.03 5.11
C ILE A 103 18.15 4.00 4.40
N LEU A 104 17.59 5.07 3.83
CA LEU A 104 18.34 6.00 2.98
C LEU A 104 19.46 6.72 3.75
N ASP A 105 19.24 7.06 5.01
CA ASP A 105 20.25 7.73 5.86
C ASP A 105 21.50 6.87 6.03
N GLN A 106 21.32 5.55 6.23
CA GLN A 106 22.43 4.60 6.35
C GLN A 106 23.15 4.36 5.01
N LEU A 107 22.44 4.56 3.89
CA LEU A 107 23.04 4.44 2.58
C LEU A 107 24.00 5.60 2.29
N ALA A 108 23.65 6.82 2.70
CA ALA A 108 24.49 7.99 2.53
C ALA A 108 25.84 7.83 3.24
N GLU A 109 25.86 7.19 4.42
CA GLU A 109 27.09 6.89 5.17
C GLU A 109 27.97 5.83 4.49
N SER A 110 27.39 4.95 3.70
CA SER A 110 28.10 3.87 2.99
C SER A 110 28.83 4.34 1.72
N VAL A 111 28.44 5.50 1.17
CA VAL A 111 29.05 6.08 -0.02
C VAL A 111 30.15 7.05 0.41
N LYS A 112 31.40 6.60 0.39
CA LYS A 112 32.56 7.52 0.48
C LYS A 112 32.52 8.46 -0.72
N THR A 113 32.19 9.73 -0.50
CA THR A 113 32.37 10.77 -1.52
C THR A 113 33.86 10.87 -1.86
N PRO A 114 34.27 10.74 -3.13
CA PRO A 114 35.65 10.98 -3.52
C PRO A 114 36.02 12.43 -3.17
N PRO A 115 37.28 12.69 -2.75
CA PRO A 115 37.70 14.04 -2.43
C PRO A 115 37.48 14.97 -3.63
N PRO A 116 37.11 16.24 -3.42
CA PRO A 116 36.94 17.19 -4.50
C PRO A 116 38.26 17.29 -5.29
N ALA A 117 38.15 17.28 -6.62
CA ALA A 117 39.30 17.46 -7.50
C ALA A 117 39.94 18.83 -7.23
N ALA A 118 41.25 18.83 -6.98
CA ALA A 118 42.06 20.01 -6.71
C ALA A 118 42.22 20.91 -7.95
#